data_AF-H8GYF3-F1
#
_entry.id   AF-H8GYF3-F1
#
_cell.length_a   1.000
_cell.length_b   1.000
_cell.length_c   1.000
_cell.angle_alpha   90.00
_cell.angle_beta   90.00
_cell.angle_gamma   90.00
#
_symmetry.space_group_name_H-M   'P 1'
#
loop_
_entity.id
_entity.type
_entity.pdbx_description
1 polymer ?
#
loop_
_entity_poly.entity_id
_entity_poly.type
_entity_poly.pdbx_seq_one_letter_code
_entity_poly.pdbx_strand_id
1 'polypeptide(L)'
;MDGHNPLVREALHTPGRGRVLVVDGGARLDCALLGDQLAQAGVAQGWAGVVVNGAVRDAARLAELPLGVLALATHPRRSGKLAQGERDVGVHFAGVWLWPGDWLCADEDGVVVLPGDGGPPDHL
;
A
#
# COMPACT_ATOMS: atom_id res chain seq x y z
N MET A 1 -16.11 -3.16 -17.29
CA MET A 1 -16.30 -2.40 -16.04
C MET A 1 -16.05 -3.40 -14.90
N ASP A 2 -15.00 -3.42 -14.09
CA ASP A 2 -13.88 -2.52 -13.81
C ASP A 2 -12.73 -3.40 -13.28
N GLY A 3 -11.53 -3.33 -13.86
CA GLY A 3 -10.36 -4.09 -13.40
C GLY A 3 -9.98 -3.66 -11.99
N HIS A 4 -9.99 -4.56 -11.01
CA HIS A 4 -9.60 -4.21 -9.65
C HIS A 4 -8.64 -5.26 -9.10
N ASN A 5 -7.58 -4.78 -8.46
CA ASN A 5 -6.89 -5.49 -7.39
C ASN A 5 -7.87 -5.59 -6.21
N PRO A 6 -8.48 -6.77 -5.97
CA PRO A 6 -9.59 -6.89 -5.04
C PRO A 6 -9.14 -6.65 -3.60
N LEU A 7 -7.93 -7.06 -3.23
CA LEU A 7 -7.42 -6.96 -1.85
C LEU A 7 -7.10 -5.51 -1.46
N VAL A 8 -6.44 -4.74 -2.34
CA VAL A 8 -6.17 -3.32 -2.07
C VAL A 8 -7.47 -2.54 -1.95
N ARG A 9 -8.43 -2.83 -2.83
CA ARG A 9 -9.76 -2.22 -2.75
C ARG A 9 -10.43 -2.58 -1.42
N GLU A 10 -10.52 -3.85 -1.09
CA GLU A 10 -11.18 -4.33 0.13
C GLU A 10 -10.56 -3.68 1.37
N ALA A 11 -9.22 -3.71 1.48
CA ALA A 11 -8.50 -3.12 2.60
C ALA A 11 -8.84 -1.62 2.78
N LEU A 12 -8.77 -0.83 1.70
CA LEU A 12 -9.07 0.61 1.75
C LEU A 12 -10.54 0.94 2.02
N HIS A 13 -11.45 -0.02 1.89
CA HIS A 13 -12.86 0.13 2.29
C HIS A 13 -13.13 -0.33 3.74
N THR A 14 -12.11 -0.80 4.46
CA THR A 14 -12.20 -1.08 5.90
C THR A 14 -11.61 0.07 6.74
N PRO A 15 -12.03 0.23 8.01
CA PRO A 15 -11.50 1.29 8.88
C PRO A 15 -9.97 1.24 9.00
N GLY A 16 -9.30 2.32 8.60
CA GLY A 16 -7.85 2.46 8.65
C GLY A 16 -7.32 2.70 10.06
N ARG A 17 -8.06 3.49 10.87
CA ARG A 17 -7.67 3.83 12.26
C ARG A 17 -6.25 4.40 12.37
N GLY A 18 -5.84 5.23 11.42
CA GLY A 18 -4.50 5.81 11.35
C GLY A 18 -3.40 4.83 10.91
N ARG A 19 -3.75 3.61 10.48
CA ARG A 19 -2.77 2.65 9.96
C ARG A 19 -2.30 3.03 8.56
N VAL A 20 -1.15 2.47 8.19
CA VAL A 20 -0.60 2.52 6.84
C VAL A 20 -0.87 1.17 6.15
N LEU A 21 -1.36 1.20 4.91
CA LEU A 21 -1.50 -0.01 4.11
C LEU A 21 -0.20 -0.25 3.33
N VAL A 22 0.43 -1.40 3.53
CA VAL A 22 1.60 -1.83 2.76
C VAL A 22 1.16 -2.83 1.70
N VAL A 23 1.50 -2.56 0.43
CA VAL A 23 1.12 -3.39 -0.72
C VAL A 23 2.38 -3.84 -1.44
N ASP A 24 2.64 -5.15 -1.42
CA ASP A 24 3.67 -5.74 -2.27
C ASP A 24 3.11 -6.09 -3.66
N GLY A 25 3.53 -5.30 -4.66
CA GLY A 25 3.20 -5.50 -6.07
C GLY A 25 4.25 -6.29 -6.85
N GLY A 26 5.27 -6.83 -6.18
CA GLY A 26 6.42 -7.48 -6.81
C GLY A 26 7.29 -6.52 -7.63
N ALA A 27 7.36 -5.25 -7.21
CA ALA A 27 8.06 -4.17 -7.91
C ALA A 27 7.63 -4.00 -9.39
N ARG A 28 6.41 -4.42 -9.74
CA ARG A 28 5.89 -4.30 -11.10
C ARG A 28 5.55 -2.86 -11.46
N LEU A 29 6.03 -2.42 -12.63
CA LEU A 29 5.84 -1.06 -13.16
C LEU A 29 5.03 -1.03 -14.47
N ASP A 30 4.47 -2.16 -14.88
CA ASP A 30 3.68 -2.32 -16.11
C ASP A 30 2.17 -2.09 -15.92
N CYS A 31 1.75 -1.85 -14.67
CA CYS A 31 0.40 -1.46 -14.27
C CYS A 31 0.37 -0.80 -12.88
N ALA A 32 -0.65 0.01 -12.62
CA ALA A 32 -0.88 0.69 -11.36
C ALA A 32 -1.81 -0.08 -10.43
N LEU A 33 -1.41 -0.18 -9.15
CA LEU A 33 -2.15 -0.87 -8.08
C LEU A 33 -3.05 0.07 -7.26
N LEU A 34 -2.71 1.36 -7.23
CA LEU A 34 -3.46 2.41 -6.55
C LEU A 34 -3.72 3.57 -7.53
N GLY A 35 -4.90 4.17 -7.41
CA GLY A 35 -5.25 5.42 -8.09
C GLY A 35 -6.15 6.26 -7.18
N ASP A 36 -6.56 7.42 -7.67
CA ASP A 36 -7.28 8.45 -6.90
C ASP A 36 -8.54 7.95 -6.18
N GLN A 37 -9.39 7.15 -6.84
CA GLN A 37 -10.64 6.64 -6.27
C GLN A 37 -10.42 5.74 -5.05
N LEU A 38 -9.39 4.87 -5.11
CA LEU A 38 -9.06 4.00 -3.99
C LEU A 38 -8.42 4.78 -2.85
N ALA A 39 -7.55 5.74 -3.18
CA ALA A 39 -6.96 6.63 -2.18
C ALA A 39 -8.02 7.47 -1.46
N GLN A 40 -9.03 7.98 -2.18
CA GLN A 40 -10.18 8.67 -1.58
C GLN A 40 -10.98 7.78 -0.62
N ALA A 41 -11.18 6.50 -0.97
CA ALA A 41 -11.80 5.55 -0.05
C ALA A 41 -10.95 5.36 1.22
N GLY A 42 -9.63 5.27 1.06
CA GLY A 42 -8.67 5.22 2.17
C GLY A 42 -8.78 6.43 3.11
N VAL A 43 -8.83 7.64 2.55
CA VAL A 43 -9.06 8.88 3.32
C VAL A 43 -10.38 8.78 4.09
N ALA A 44 -11.48 8.40 3.42
CA ALA A 44 -12.79 8.29 4.04
C ALA A 44 -12.84 7.27 5.19
N GLN A 45 -11.97 6.25 5.16
CA GLN A 45 -11.83 5.24 6.21
C GLN A 45 -10.77 5.58 7.26
N GLY A 46 -10.11 6.73 7.17
CA GLY A 46 -9.11 7.18 8.14
C GLY A 46 -7.80 6.38 8.07
N TRP A 47 -7.35 5.98 6.89
CA TRP A 47 -5.99 5.50 6.68
C TRP A 47 -5.00 6.67 6.75
N ALA A 48 -3.81 6.45 7.32
CA ALA A 48 -2.75 7.45 7.35
C ALA A 48 -1.96 7.49 6.03
N GLY A 49 -1.83 6.35 5.37
CA GLY A 49 -1.12 6.27 4.10
C GLY A 49 -1.15 4.90 3.43
N VAL A 50 -0.54 4.84 2.25
CA VAL A 50 -0.34 3.62 1.46
C VAL A 50 1.09 3.59 0.92
N VAL A 51 1.80 2.50 1.18
CA VAL A 51 3.12 2.21 0.58
C VAL A 51 2.96 1.09 -0.44
N VAL A 52 3.42 1.31 -1.67
CA VAL A 52 3.26 0.37 -2.78
C VAL A 52 4.63 -0.01 -3.34
N ASN A 53 5.03 -1.28 -3.18
CA ASN A 53 6.15 -1.85 -3.92
C ASN A 53 5.71 -2.14 -5.38
N GLY A 54 5.54 -1.09 -6.16
CA GLY A 54 5.01 -1.11 -7.52
C GLY A 54 4.62 0.28 -8.00
N ALA A 55 3.85 0.36 -9.08
CA ALA A 55 3.40 1.63 -9.63
C ALA A 55 1.99 2.06 -9.15
N VAL A 56 1.76 3.37 -9.18
CA VAL A 56 0.47 4.03 -8.93
C VAL A 56 0.06 4.89 -10.11
N ARG A 57 -1.14 5.47 -10.10
CA ARG A 57 -1.62 6.40 -11.13
C ARG A 57 -2.29 7.62 -10.50
N ASP A 58 -2.60 8.61 -11.33
CA ASP A 58 -3.29 9.84 -10.92
C ASP A 58 -2.48 10.66 -9.88
N ALA A 59 -1.15 10.66 -10.00
CA ALA A 59 -0.22 11.23 -9.01
C ALA A 59 -0.53 12.69 -8.62
N ALA A 60 -0.93 13.53 -9.59
CA ALA A 60 -1.34 14.91 -9.30
C ALA A 60 -2.53 14.96 -8.34
N ARG A 61 -3.52 14.08 -8.53
CA ARG A 61 -4.69 13.99 -7.66
C ARG A 61 -4.35 13.35 -6.31
N LEU A 62 -3.45 12.36 -6.29
CA LEU A 62 -2.97 11.74 -5.05
C LEU A 62 -2.26 12.76 -4.15
N ALA A 63 -1.46 13.65 -4.72
CA ALA A 63 -0.75 14.71 -3.98
C ALA A 63 -1.66 15.73 -3.30
N GLU A 64 -2.93 15.83 -3.71
CA GLU A 64 -3.93 16.72 -3.11
C GLU A 64 -4.70 16.07 -1.95
N LEU A 65 -4.55 14.75 -1.74
CA LEU A 65 -5.28 14.03 -0.70
C LEU A 65 -4.54 14.13 0.65
N PRO A 66 -5.28 14.16 1.77
CA PRO A 66 -4.70 14.03 3.11
C PRO A 66 -4.36 12.56 3.41
N LEU A 67 -3.52 11.94 2.56
CA LEU A 67 -3.10 10.55 2.62
C LEU A 67 -1.65 10.44 2.13
N GLY A 68 -0.75 9.89 2.96
CA GLY A 68 0.60 9.60 2.50
C GLY A 68 0.58 8.53 1.42
N VAL A 69 1.26 8.75 0.28
CA VAL A 69 1.39 7.74 -0.77
C VAL A 69 2.84 7.65 -1.20
N LEU A 70 3.43 6.46 -1.06
CA LEU A 70 4.76 6.15 -1.57
C LEU A 70 4.69 4.99 -2.55
N ALA A 71 5.38 5.13 -3.69
CA ALA A 71 5.41 4.13 -4.75
C ALA A 71 6.71 4.22 -5.55
N LEU A 72 7.03 3.16 -6.30
CA LEU A 72 8.25 3.11 -7.12
C LEU A 72 8.14 3.97 -8.40
N ALA A 73 6.94 4.09 -8.97
CA ALA A 73 6.71 4.86 -10.18
C ALA A 73 5.25 5.26 -10.35
N THR A 74 4.99 6.08 -11.37
CA THR A 74 3.65 6.29 -11.90
C THR A 74 3.47 5.51 -13.20
N HIS A 75 2.29 4.92 -13.41
CA HIS A 75 1.96 4.20 -14.63
C HIS A 75 0.46 4.33 -14.96
N PRO A 76 0.07 4.77 -16.17
CA PRO A 76 -1.34 5.09 -16.46
C PRO A 76 -2.25 3.86 -16.56
N ARG A 77 -1.70 2.70 -16.96
CA ARG A 77 -2.47 1.47 -17.13
C ARG A 77 -2.90 0.93 -15.77
N ARG A 78 -4.19 0.70 -15.59
CA ARG A 78 -4.74 0.04 -14.40
C ARG A 78 -4.36 -1.45 -14.34
N SER A 79 -4.10 -1.97 -13.15
CA SER A 79 -3.92 -3.42 -12.94
C SER A 79 -5.16 -4.21 -13.38
N GLY A 80 -4.94 -5.39 -13.95
CA GLY A 80 -6.00 -6.35 -14.23
C GLY A 80 -6.59 -6.99 -12.97
N LYS A 81 -7.54 -7.91 -13.15
CA LYS A 81 -8.03 -8.79 -12.08
C LYS A 81 -6.95 -9.84 -11.77
N LEU A 82 -6.01 -9.51 -10.90
CA LEU A 82 -5.23 -10.52 -10.19
C LEU A 82 -5.99 -10.80 -8.90
N ALA A 83 -6.82 -11.84 -8.92
CA ALA A 83 -7.55 -12.32 -7.73
C ALA A 83 -6.65 -13.19 -6.81
N GLN A 84 -5.34 -13.15 -7.03
CA GLN A 84 -4.34 -13.89 -6.27
C GLN A 84 -3.51 -12.89 -5.47
N GLY A 85 -3.44 -13.15 -4.18
CA GLY A 85 -2.68 -12.37 -3.21
C GLY A 85 -3.04 -12.83 -1.81
N GLU A 86 -2.21 -12.44 -0.87
CA GLU A 86 -2.38 -12.75 0.55
C GLU A 86 -2.59 -11.43 1.31
N ARG A 87 -3.29 -11.51 2.44
CA ARG A 87 -3.56 -10.37 3.31
C ARG A 87 -3.05 -10.70 4.70
N ASP A 88 -2.58 -9.67 5.40
CA ASP A 88 -2.09 -9.79 6.78
C ASP A 88 -0.94 -10.83 6.90
N VAL A 89 -0.03 -10.81 5.91
CA VAL A 89 1.20 -11.61 5.87
C VAL A 89 2.43 -10.69 5.84
N GLY A 90 3.59 -11.21 6.24
CA GLY A 90 4.86 -10.50 6.13
C GLY A 90 5.24 -10.28 4.66
N VAL A 91 5.73 -9.08 4.35
CA VAL A 91 6.25 -8.72 3.02
C VAL A 91 7.70 -8.30 3.11
N HIS A 92 8.47 -8.55 2.04
CA HIS A 92 9.90 -8.24 2.00
C HIS A 92 10.26 -7.49 0.72
N PHE A 93 10.59 -6.21 0.86
CA PHE A 93 11.08 -5.38 -0.24
C PHE A 93 12.06 -4.33 0.29
N ALA A 94 12.92 -3.82 -0.59
CA ALA A 94 14.01 -2.90 -0.24
C ALA A 94 14.94 -3.41 0.90
N GLY A 95 15.06 -4.74 1.05
CA GLY A 95 15.92 -5.37 2.06
C GLY A 95 15.35 -5.34 3.50
N VAL A 96 14.07 -5.00 3.66
CA VAL A 96 13.40 -4.90 4.96
C VAL A 96 12.17 -5.79 4.97
N TRP A 97 11.97 -6.51 6.08
CA TRP A 97 10.71 -7.22 6.36
C TRP A 97 9.73 -6.27 7.03
N LEU A 98 8.47 -6.31 6.59
CA LEU A 98 7.36 -5.61 7.22
C LEU A 98 6.28 -6.63 7.58
N TRP A 99 5.93 -6.68 8.85
CA TRP A 99 4.89 -7.55 9.38
C TRP A 99 3.64 -6.74 9.76
N PRO A 100 2.44 -7.33 9.67
CA PRO A 100 1.25 -6.72 10.25
C PRO A 100 1.46 -6.42 11.74
N GLY A 101 1.26 -5.15 12.11
CA GLY A 101 1.49 -4.67 13.47
C GLY A 101 2.77 -3.87 13.65
N ASP A 102 3.71 -3.92 12.70
CA ASP A 102 4.87 -3.03 12.70
C ASP A 102 4.46 -1.57 12.56
N TRP A 103 5.29 -0.70 13.13
CA TRP A 103 5.17 0.75 12.95
C TRP A 103 5.94 1.17 11.71
N LEU A 104 5.30 1.97 10.86
CA LEU A 104 5.88 2.52 9.64
C LEU A 104 5.80 4.05 9.68
N CYS A 105 6.95 4.69 9.59
CA CYS A 105 7.07 6.14 9.41
C CYS A 105 7.65 6.43 8.03
N ALA A 106 7.10 7.41 7.32
CA ALA A 106 7.55 7.80 6.00
C ALA A 106 7.52 9.32 5.85
N ASP A 107 8.55 9.85 5.19
CA ASP A 107 8.69 11.25 4.82
C ASP A 107 9.36 11.38 3.44
N GLU A 108 9.90 12.55 3.13
CA GLU A 108 10.58 12.84 1.87
C GLU A 108 11.96 12.18 1.73
N ASP A 109 12.60 11.82 2.85
CA ASP A 109 13.90 11.15 2.87
C ASP A 109 13.76 9.64 2.72
N GLY A 110 12.70 9.06 3.29
CA GLY A 110 12.43 7.64 3.09
C GLY A 110 11.43 7.02 4.05
N VAL A 111 11.61 5.72 4.30
CA VAL A 111 10.74 4.90 5.15
C VAL A 111 11.57 4.25 6.25
N VAL A 112 11.07 4.32 7.48
CA VAL A 112 11.61 3.61 8.63
C VAL A 112 10.54 2.67 9.18
N VAL A 113 10.97 1.46 9.52
CA VAL A 113 10.12 0.43 10.11
C VAL A 113 10.64 0.13 11.51
N LEU A 114 9.74 0.14 12.50
CA LEU A 114 10.03 -0.27 13.86
C LEU A 114 9.21 -1.54 14.17
N PRO A 115 9.83 -2.56 14.78
CA PRO A 115 9.11 -3.76 15.17
C PRO A 115 7.90 -3.42 16.05
N GLY A 116 6.74 -3.96 15.69
CA GLY A 116 5.57 -3.95 16.54
C GLY A 116 5.49 -5.21 17.41
N ASP A 117 4.42 -5.32 18.19
CA ASP A 117 4.15 -6.51 19.01
C ASP A 117 3.80 -7.76 18.18
N GLY A 118 3.65 -7.60 16.86
CA GLY A 118 3.31 -8.65 15.89
C GLY A 118 4.51 -9.16 15.08
N GLY A 119 5.73 -8.98 15.58
CA GLY A 119 6.98 -9.35 14.91
C GLY A 119 7.03 -10.81 14.41
N PRO A 120 8.08 -11.18 13.65
CA PRO A 120 8.19 -12.51 13.06
C PRO A 120 8.02 -13.57 14.16
N PRO A 121 7.39 -14.73 13.87
CA PRO A 121 7.36 -15.81 14.85
C PRO A 121 8.81 -16.14 15.24
N ASP A 122 9.04 -16.55 16.49
CA ASP A 122 10.36 -16.69 17.18
C ASP A 122 11.45 -17.54 16.47
N HIS A 123 11.28 -17.95 15.21
CA HIS A 123 12.13 -18.87 14.46
C HIS A 123 12.65 -18.34 13.10
N LEU A 124 12.74 -17.01 12.92
CA LEU A 124 13.53 -16.40 11.84
C LEU A 124 14.90 -15.90 12.35
#